data_AF-A0A961GIZ3-F1
#
_entry.id   AF-A0A961GIZ3-F1
#
_cell.length_a   1.000
_cell.length_b   1.000
_cell.length_c   1.000
_cell.angle_alpha   90.00
_cell.angle_beta   90.00
_cell.angle_gamma   90.00
#
_symmetry.space_group_name_H-M   'P 1'
#
loop_
_entity.id
_entity.type
_entity.pdbx_description
1 polymer ?
#
loop_
_entity_poly.entity_id
_entity_poly.type
_entity_poly.pdbx_seq_one_letter_code
_entity_poly.pdbx_strand_id
1 'polypeptide(L)'
;MVLAVAVLGVACGRAADEVSSVPTPPFTWTPGAVPPFTNVITIVLENRTFEEVFEGDGPARAPYLNSLADDWALLTQSYGVGHQSLTDYIGMTSGQPPNAKTRVNCLNYNCVYPATTVTIADQVEGIGRTWKGYVEGMPTPCLHGVEGQPNPYLYWTPPGNTYSSLVNPWIYYGSIVRNPTRCAEHVVPFEQLDADLATGDLPDYALITPNLCNSSHDCDLPVADAWLATHVPRILANPEFRAGGLLLITFDEGPYQDTRSCCGGANGGRIGTVVISPPWGATNGYRSTTPYSLYSFLATAEDAWGLPRLAKAGEPTVLNLSELFDPALHQEQVPVGSSASVSGTVRDEHGAPLADMDVVLARVDTNLPVASVRAGADGAYRFARLAPGRYRVFAYDVSGRRALRYHGDVPAGPPATTVTAVARRETAGIDVTLRPSNELSGRIVTTDGSPVPAGLIVIVAQHDLPWIAGAAMVGADGTFIVRGLQAEDYKVAVFDPQMFRGGPYVPPVIHDGVEVLRDPQWFEHGTAVPVVDGAPTTSVTIAVTPIAVP
;
A
#
# COMPACT_ATOMS: atom_id res chain seq x y z
N MET A 1 89.48 -38.80 9.94
CA MET A 1 88.25 -39.60 10.04
C MET A 1 87.50 -39.15 11.28
N VAL A 2 86.45 -38.35 11.11
CA VAL A 2 85.53 -37.98 12.20
C VAL A 2 84.21 -38.65 11.87
N LEU A 3 83.77 -39.55 12.76
CA LEU A 3 82.54 -40.33 12.64
C LEU A 3 81.35 -39.45 13.06
N ALA A 4 80.35 -39.31 12.18
CA ALA A 4 79.10 -38.64 12.48
C ALA A 4 78.15 -39.56 13.24
N VAL A 5 77.59 -39.07 14.36
CA VAL A 5 76.48 -39.71 15.08
C VAL A 5 75.20 -38.97 14.69
N ALA A 6 74.26 -39.67 14.04
CA ALA A 6 72.96 -39.16 13.67
C ALA A 6 71.98 -39.29 14.86
N VAL A 7 71.37 -38.19 15.27
CA VAL A 7 70.25 -38.16 16.21
C VAL A 7 68.96 -38.21 15.40
N LEU A 8 68.15 -39.26 15.55
CA LEU A 8 66.78 -39.32 15.01
C LEU A 8 65.86 -38.49 15.92
N GLY A 9 65.33 -37.39 15.39
CA GLY A 9 64.18 -36.69 15.97
C GLY A 9 62.88 -37.39 15.56
N VAL A 10 62.10 -37.81 16.55
CA VAL A 10 60.73 -38.30 16.34
C VAL A 10 59.83 -37.09 16.07
N ALA A 11 59.40 -36.91 14.83
CA ALA A 11 58.34 -35.97 14.47
C ALA A 11 56.98 -36.66 14.66
N CYS A 12 56.18 -36.16 15.59
CA CYS A 12 54.78 -36.53 15.73
C CYS A 12 54.00 -35.81 14.61
N GLY A 13 53.84 -36.46 13.46
CA GLY A 13 52.97 -35.98 12.38
C GLY A 13 51.52 -36.17 12.78
N ARG A 14 50.79 -35.08 13.02
CA ARG A 14 49.33 -35.09 13.00
C ARG A 14 48.90 -35.33 11.54
N ALA A 15 48.27 -36.46 11.27
CA ALA A 15 47.51 -36.63 10.05
C ALA A 15 46.41 -35.56 10.06
N ALA A 16 46.42 -34.67 9.07
CA ALA A 16 45.28 -33.83 8.77
C ALA A 16 44.24 -34.75 8.13
N ASP A 17 43.14 -35.02 8.83
CA ASP A 17 41.96 -35.60 8.22
C ASP A 17 41.44 -34.58 7.19
N GLU A 18 41.58 -34.90 5.90
CA GLU A 18 40.88 -34.21 4.83
C GLU A 18 39.38 -34.42 5.04
N VAL A 19 38.71 -33.42 5.62
CA VAL A 19 37.26 -33.33 5.60
C VAL A 19 36.85 -33.16 4.15
N SER A 20 36.40 -34.26 3.54
CA SER A 20 35.74 -34.24 2.23
C SER A 20 34.53 -33.29 2.32
N SER A 21 34.65 -32.12 1.72
CA SER A 21 33.53 -31.19 1.55
C SER A 21 32.55 -31.84 0.60
N VAL A 22 31.43 -32.33 1.13
CA VAL A 22 30.28 -32.70 0.31
C VAL A 22 29.85 -31.41 -0.42
N PRO A 23 29.90 -31.36 -1.77
CA PRO A 23 29.43 -30.18 -2.48
C PRO A 23 27.93 -30.04 -2.20
N THR A 24 27.55 -28.96 -1.53
CA THR A 24 26.16 -28.58 -1.33
C THR A 24 25.52 -28.50 -2.72
N PRO A 25 24.38 -29.17 -2.97
CA PRO A 25 23.72 -29.06 -4.26
C PRO A 25 23.46 -27.56 -4.54
N PRO A 26 23.70 -27.08 -5.78
CA PRO A 26 23.44 -25.70 -6.12
C PRO A 26 21.97 -25.40 -5.80
N PHE A 27 21.74 -24.36 -5.00
CA PHE A 27 20.40 -23.93 -4.64
C PHE A 27 19.64 -23.57 -5.92
N THR A 28 18.59 -24.33 -6.23
CA THR A 28 17.67 -24.01 -7.33
C THR A 28 16.52 -23.20 -6.76
N TRP A 29 16.59 -21.88 -6.90
CA TRP A 29 15.48 -20.99 -6.63
C TRP A 29 14.29 -21.32 -7.56
N THR A 30 13.07 -21.29 -7.02
CA THR A 30 11.85 -21.47 -7.81
C THR A 30 11.30 -20.09 -8.20
N PRO A 31 11.10 -19.80 -9.51
CA PRO A 31 10.44 -18.59 -9.97
C PRO A 31 9.14 -18.28 -9.21
N GLY A 32 8.96 -17.03 -8.80
CA GLY A 32 7.79 -16.60 -8.03
C GLY A 32 7.77 -17.06 -6.56
N ALA A 33 8.87 -17.61 -6.04
CA ALA A 33 9.12 -17.75 -4.62
C ALA A 33 10.07 -16.64 -4.13
N VAL A 34 10.04 -16.34 -2.82
CA VAL A 34 11.00 -15.39 -2.23
C VAL A 34 12.43 -15.96 -2.34
N PRO A 35 13.38 -15.26 -2.98
CA PRO A 35 14.78 -15.68 -3.06
C PRO A 35 15.46 -15.73 -1.68
N PRO A 36 16.49 -16.58 -1.51
CA PRO A 36 17.30 -16.59 -0.30
C PRO A 36 18.30 -15.44 -0.34
N PHE A 37 17.84 -14.25 0.00
CA PHE A 37 18.69 -13.07 -0.05
C PHE A 37 19.95 -13.23 0.81
N THR A 38 21.07 -12.71 0.32
CA THR A 38 22.30 -12.55 1.11
C THR A 38 22.11 -11.44 2.13
N ASN A 39 21.44 -10.36 1.72
CA ASN A 39 21.16 -9.20 2.56
C ASN A 39 19.72 -8.71 2.31
N VAL A 40 18.98 -8.39 3.36
CA VAL A 40 17.70 -7.69 3.31
C VAL A 40 17.88 -6.36 4.02
N ILE A 41 17.87 -5.27 3.25
CA ILE A 41 18.08 -3.92 3.74
C ILE A 41 16.80 -3.11 3.52
N THR A 42 16.30 -2.48 4.57
CA THR A 42 15.18 -1.53 4.45
C THR A 42 15.63 -0.14 4.87
N ILE A 43 15.43 0.85 4.00
CA ILE A 43 15.53 2.28 4.30
C ILE A 43 14.12 2.82 4.47
N VAL A 44 13.85 3.48 5.61
CA VAL A 44 12.53 4.04 5.92
C VAL A 44 12.62 5.56 5.98
N LEU A 45 11.96 6.21 5.01
CA LEU A 45 11.63 7.63 5.02
C LEU A 45 10.31 7.85 5.75
N GLU A 46 9.92 9.11 5.93
CA GLU A 46 8.86 9.48 6.86
C GLU A 46 7.75 10.32 6.21
N ASN A 47 6.50 10.08 6.63
CA ASN A 47 5.34 10.96 6.48
C ASN A 47 5.03 11.43 5.05
N ARG A 48 5.02 10.51 4.07
CA ARG A 48 4.62 10.83 2.68
C ARG A 48 3.70 9.79 2.10
N THR A 49 2.64 10.27 1.47
CA THR A 49 1.78 9.44 0.62
C THR A 49 2.48 9.03 -0.66
N PHE A 50 1.98 7.96 -1.29
CA PHE A 50 2.39 7.58 -2.65
C PHE A 50 2.29 8.75 -3.63
N GLU A 51 1.19 9.50 -3.58
CA GLU A 51 0.91 10.59 -4.53
C GLU A 51 1.91 11.74 -4.39
N GLU A 52 2.29 12.10 -3.16
CA GLU A 52 3.26 13.19 -2.91
C GLU A 52 4.67 12.90 -3.45
N VAL A 53 5.01 11.62 -3.63
CA VAL A 53 6.37 11.20 -4.02
C VAL A 53 6.45 10.79 -5.48
N PHE A 54 5.45 10.06 -5.98
CA PHE A 54 5.50 9.39 -7.29
C PHE A 54 4.49 9.93 -8.31
N GLU A 55 3.64 10.89 -7.92
CA GLU A 55 2.68 11.55 -8.81
C GLU A 55 2.82 13.08 -8.74
N GLY A 56 2.09 13.79 -9.60
CA GLY A 56 2.08 15.26 -9.59
C GLY A 56 3.49 15.86 -9.77
N ASP A 57 3.88 16.74 -8.86
CA ASP A 57 5.22 17.36 -8.80
C ASP A 57 6.24 16.53 -8.00
N GLY A 58 5.82 15.44 -7.36
CA GLY A 58 6.67 14.53 -6.59
C GLY A 58 7.91 14.06 -7.34
N PRO A 59 7.80 13.55 -8.59
CA PRO A 59 8.96 13.14 -9.39
C PRO A 59 10.00 14.24 -9.64
N ALA A 60 9.57 15.51 -9.70
CA ALA A 60 10.51 16.63 -9.82
C ALA A 60 11.17 17.01 -8.48
N ARG A 61 10.53 16.68 -7.35
CA ARG A 61 11.02 16.92 -5.99
C ARG A 61 11.88 15.76 -5.46
N ALA A 62 11.67 14.54 -5.93
CA ALA A 62 12.47 13.35 -5.62
C ALA A 62 12.98 12.63 -6.88
N PRO A 63 13.78 13.30 -7.73
CA PRO A 63 14.21 12.75 -9.00
C PRO A 63 15.07 11.47 -8.86
N TYR A 64 15.89 11.35 -7.80
CA TYR A 64 16.71 10.16 -7.62
C TYR A 64 15.84 8.94 -7.24
N LEU A 65 14.97 9.05 -6.24
CA LEU A 65 14.06 7.97 -5.86
C LEU A 65 13.14 7.56 -7.02
N ASN A 66 12.65 8.53 -7.80
CA ASN A 66 11.83 8.22 -8.98
C ASN A 66 12.63 7.55 -10.11
N SER A 67 13.92 7.90 -10.30
CA SER A 67 14.78 7.18 -11.24
C SER A 67 14.97 5.71 -10.84
N LEU A 68 15.11 5.42 -9.54
CA LEU A 68 15.15 4.04 -9.05
C LEU A 68 13.82 3.32 -9.30
N ALA A 69 12.69 4.01 -9.13
CA ALA A 69 11.37 3.48 -9.44
C ALA A 69 11.15 3.22 -10.94
N ASP A 70 11.83 3.96 -11.82
CA ASP A 70 11.82 3.75 -13.28
C ASP A 70 12.76 2.62 -13.72
N ASP A 71 13.83 2.36 -12.96
CA ASP A 71 14.77 1.25 -13.24
C ASP A 71 14.33 -0.09 -12.63
N TRP A 72 13.63 -0.05 -11.50
CA TRP A 72 13.30 -1.22 -10.66
C TRP A 72 11.78 -1.35 -10.45
N ALA A 73 11.39 -2.08 -9.40
CA ALA A 73 10.00 -2.25 -9.05
C ALA A 73 9.51 -1.14 -8.13
N LEU A 74 8.28 -0.68 -8.34
CA LEU A 74 7.55 0.23 -7.46
C LEU A 74 6.26 -0.45 -6.98
N LEU A 75 6.12 -0.56 -5.66
CA LEU A 75 4.86 -0.96 -5.02
C LEU A 75 3.94 0.25 -4.99
N THR A 76 2.87 0.20 -5.77
CA THR A 76 1.91 1.31 -5.84
C THR A 76 0.76 1.17 -4.85
N GLN A 77 0.57 -0.01 -4.25
CA GLN A 77 -0.44 -0.29 -3.22
C GLN A 77 0.26 -0.77 -1.95
N SER A 78 1.20 0.03 -1.43
CA SER A 78 1.88 -0.19 -0.16
C SER A 78 1.26 0.68 0.94
N TYR A 79 1.20 0.19 2.18
CA TYR A 79 0.50 0.88 3.27
C TYR A 79 1.26 0.81 4.59
N GLY A 80 1.25 1.94 5.32
CA GLY A 80 1.69 2.01 6.70
C GLY A 80 0.82 1.13 7.60
N VAL A 81 1.43 0.53 8.62
CA VAL A 81 0.77 -0.27 9.65
C VAL A 81 -0.17 0.59 10.49
N GLY A 82 0.24 1.81 10.84
CA GLY A 82 -0.56 2.72 11.65
C GLY A 82 -0.24 4.17 11.38
N HIS A 83 -0.85 5.03 12.19
CA HIS A 83 -0.39 6.41 12.31
C HIS A 83 0.40 6.56 13.61
N GLN A 84 1.38 7.47 13.61
CA GLN A 84 2.56 7.51 14.46
C GLN A 84 3.66 6.53 14.04
N SER A 85 4.80 7.08 13.58
CA SER A 85 5.95 6.36 13.02
C SER A 85 6.42 5.17 13.85
N LEU A 86 6.43 5.29 15.19
CA LEU A 86 6.85 4.21 16.08
C LEU A 86 6.02 2.93 15.87
N THR A 87 4.76 3.04 15.48
CA THR A 87 3.91 1.87 15.25
C THR A 87 4.38 1.05 14.04
N ASP A 88 4.84 1.74 13.01
CA ASP A 88 5.32 1.19 11.74
C ASP A 88 6.66 0.51 11.89
N TYR A 89 7.61 1.17 12.55
CA TYR A 89 8.93 0.60 12.84
C TYR A 89 8.83 -0.68 13.70
N ILE A 90 7.95 -0.69 14.71
CA ILE A 90 7.69 -1.89 15.52
C ILE A 90 7.04 -2.99 14.68
N GLY A 91 6.05 -2.61 13.85
CA GLY A 91 5.38 -3.55 12.95
C GLY A 91 6.33 -4.23 11.98
N MET A 92 7.26 -3.48 11.38
CA MET A 92 8.28 -3.97 10.45
C MET A 92 9.30 -4.92 11.07
N THR A 93 9.58 -4.79 12.37
CA THR A 93 10.68 -5.53 13.02
C THR A 93 10.21 -6.67 13.91
N SER A 94 8.92 -6.72 14.26
CA SER A 94 8.36 -7.75 15.15
C SER A 94 6.96 -8.25 14.77
N GLY A 95 6.32 -7.63 13.77
CA GLY A 95 4.94 -7.94 13.40
C GLY A 95 3.92 -7.52 14.46
N GLN A 96 4.31 -6.84 15.54
CA GLN A 96 3.38 -6.44 16.59
C GLN A 96 2.43 -5.32 16.08
N PRO A 97 1.13 -5.37 16.44
CA PRO A 97 0.18 -4.34 16.07
C PRO A 97 0.32 -3.06 16.91
N PRO A 98 -0.18 -1.91 16.41
CA PRO A 98 -0.22 -0.68 17.18
C PRO A 98 -0.98 -0.86 18.51
N ASN A 99 -0.34 -0.51 19.62
CA ASN A 99 -0.93 -0.56 20.96
C ASN A 99 -1.12 0.86 21.53
N ALA A 100 -1.76 0.96 22.71
CA ALA A 100 -2.09 2.25 23.31
C ALA A 100 -0.86 3.15 23.58
N LYS A 101 0.33 2.59 23.79
CA LYS A 101 1.57 3.35 24.04
C LYS A 101 2.28 3.74 22.75
N THR A 102 2.32 2.84 21.76
CA THR A 102 2.99 3.13 20.48
C THR A 102 2.22 4.15 19.66
N ARG A 103 0.87 4.16 19.72
CA ARG A 103 0.00 5.17 19.09
C ARG A 103 0.12 6.58 19.69
N VAL A 104 0.93 6.76 20.74
CA VAL A 104 1.25 8.06 21.32
C VAL A 104 2.76 8.26 21.43
N ASN A 105 3.54 7.58 20.57
CA ASN A 105 4.99 7.71 20.50
C ASN A 105 5.74 7.38 21.80
N CYS A 106 5.11 6.70 22.74
CA CYS A 106 5.75 6.31 24.00
C CYS A 106 6.44 7.50 24.71
N LEU A 107 5.67 8.57 24.98
CA LEU A 107 6.15 9.80 25.63
C LEU A 107 7.00 9.57 26.89
N ASN A 108 6.59 8.57 27.69
CA ASN A 108 7.41 7.99 28.73
C ASN A 108 8.00 6.70 28.19
N TYR A 109 9.30 6.47 28.38
CA TYR A 109 10.02 5.28 27.92
C TYR A 109 9.63 4.03 28.72
N ASN A 110 8.35 3.67 28.69
CA ASN A 110 7.73 2.58 29.45
C ASN A 110 6.99 1.59 28.55
N CYS A 111 7.28 1.62 27.25
CA CYS A 111 6.72 0.76 26.22
C CYS A 111 7.74 -0.28 25.72
N VAL A 112 8.84 -0.50 26.45
CA VAL A 112 9.78 -1.58 26.13
C VAL A 112 9.03 -2.91 26.22
N TYR A 113 8.98 -3.62 25.10
CA TYR A 113 8.34 -4.92 24.99
C TYR A 113 9.08 -5.94 25.88
N PRO A 114 8.38 -6.91 26.49
CA PRO A 114 9.02 -7.99 27.23
C PRO A 114 10.06 -8.72 26.39
N ALA A 115 11.12 -9.24 27.01
CA ALA A 115 12.18 -9.98 26.32
C ALA A 115 11.70 -11.28 25.64
N THR A 116 10.45 -11.71 25.91
CA THR A 116 9.79 -12.82 25.22
C THR A 116 9.16 -12.42 23.88
N THR A 117 9.13 -11.13 23.56
CA THR A 117 8.64 -10.64 22.26
C THR A 117 9.71 -10.89 21.22
N VAL A 118 9.46 -11.85 20.34
CA VAL A 118 10.40 -12.22 19.28
C VAL A 118 10.38 -11.17 18.18
N THR A 119 11.57 -10.80 17.73
CA THR A 119 11.82 -9.87 16.62
C THR A 119 12.54 -10.58 15.48
N ILE A 120 12.60 -9.95 14.31
CA ILE A 120 13.43 -10.45 13.20
C ILE A 120 14.90 -10.60 13.60
N ALA A 121 15.41 -9.71 14.46
CA ALA A 121 16.78 -9.79 15.00
C ALA A 121 17.00 -11.10 15.78
N ASP A 122 16.05 -11.51 16.61
CA ASP A 122 16.13 -12.78 17.34
C ASP A 122 16.09 -14.00 16.39
N GLN A 123 15.29 -13.92 15.32
CA GLN A 123 15.17 -15.01 14.36
C GLN A 123 16.42 -15.20 13.51
N VAL A 124 16.99 -14.11 12.99
CA VAL A 124 18.18 -14.17 12.12
C VAL A 124 19.42 -14.61 12.90
N GLU A 125 19.63 -14.09 14.12
CA GLU A 125 20.68 -14.60 15.01
C GLU A 125 20.48 -16.10 15.32
N GLY A 126 19.23 -16.53 15.52
CA GLY A 126 18.88 -17.92 15.79
C GLY A 126 19.28 -18.91 14.69
N ILE A 127 19.47 -18.42 13.46
CA ILE A 127 19.97 -19.21 12.31
C ILE A 127 21.42 -18.86 11.93
N GLY A 128 22.14 -18.13 12.78
CA GLY A 128 23.54 -17.78 12.56
C GLY A 128 23.76 -16.64 11.56
N ARG A 129 22.72 -15.89 11.22
CA ARG A 129 22.80 -14.67 10.42
C ARG A 129 22.98 -13.43 11.30
N THR A 130 23.48 -12.37 10.69
CA THR A 130 23.82 -11.10 11.32
C THR A 130 22.75 -10.05 11.05
N TRP A 131 22.59 -9.10 11.96
CA TRP A 131 21.70 -7.96 11.77
C TRP A 131 22.32 -6.68 12.29
N LYS A 132 21.93 -5.51 11.78
CA LYS A 132 22.17 -4.22 12.42
C LYS A 132 21.04 -3.22 12.18
N GLY A 133 20.83 -2.34 13.15
CA GLY A 133 20.10 -1.10 12.98
C GLY A 133 21.07 0.06 12.81
N TYR A 134 21.05 0.72 11.64
CA TYR A 134 21.86 1.90 11.35
C TYR A 134 21.01 3.15 11.50
N VAL A 135 21.27 3.94 12.54
CA VAL A 135 20.40 5.06 12.91
C VAL A 135 21.17 6.38 12.79
N GLU A 136 20.74 7.23 11.86
CA GLU A 136 21.44 8.49 11.60
C GLU A 136 21.23 9.51 12.73
N GLY A 137 22.28 10.25 13.03
CA GLY A 137 22.31 11.20 14.14
C GLY A 137 22.47 10.54 15.52
N MET A 138 22.34 9.21 15.65
CA MET A 138 22.51 8.55 16.93
C MET A 138 23.94 8.78 17.47
N PRO A 139 24.12 9.49 18.59
CA PRO A 139 25.46 9.90 19.06
C PRO A 139 26.36 8.74 19.50
N THR A 140 25.76 7.72 20.10
CA THR A 140 26.46 6.55 20.64
C THR A 140 25.62 5.30 20.38
N PRO A 141 26.24 4.13 20.18
CA PRO A 141 25.49 2.89 20.02
C PRO A 141 24.48 2.66 21.13
N CYS A 142 23.31 2.16 20.76
CA CYS A 142 22.20 1.90 21.68
C CYS A 142 21.78 3.10 22.55
N LEU A 143 21.70 4.32 22.00
CA LEU A 143 21.19 5.46 22.76
C LEU A 143 19.69 5.31 23.02
N HIS A 144 19.28 5.20 24.30
CA HIS A 144 17.88 5.07 24.69
C HIS A 144 17.56 5.71 26.04
N GLY A 145 16.28 5.97 26.30
CA GLY A 145 15.80 6.53 27.56
C GLY A 145 15.91 5.57 28.76
N VAL A 146 15.72 6.07 29.97
CA VAL A 146 15.65 5.24 31.17
C VAL A 146 14.24 4.65 31.30
N GLU A 147 14.13 3.32 31.43
CA GLU A 147 12.82 2.65 31.48
C GLU A 147 11.95 3.21 32.62
N GLY A 148 10.72 3.62 32.29
CA GLY A 148 9.78 4.22 33.24
C GLY A 148 9.91 5.74 33.43
N GLN A 149 10.88 6.40 32.81
CA GLN A 149 11.07 7.86 32.87
C GLN A 149 10.54 8.55 31.59
N PRO A 150 10.35 9.89 31.60
CA PRO A 150 10.14 10.65 30.37
C PRO A 150 11.23 10.34 29.34
N ASN A 151 10.85 10.16 28.08
CA ASN A 151 11.81 9.85 27.02
C ASN A 151 12.49 11.15 26.55
N PRO A 152 13.78 11.40 26.87
CA PRO A 152 14.44 12.64 26.49
C PRO A 152 14.88 12.66 25.02
N TYR A 153 14.79 11.52 24.33
CA TYR A 153 15.27 11.34 22.95
C TYR A 153 14.14 11.32 21.92
N LEU A 154 12.90 11.65 22.30
CA LEU A 154 11.76 11.55 21.41
C LEU A 154 11.77 12.63 20.30
N TYR A 155 12.03 13.86 20.69
CA TYR A 155 12.13 15.02 19.79
C TYR A 155 13.43 15.76 20.07
N TRP A 156 14.51 15.01 20.27
CA TRP A 156 15.77 15.57 20.71
C TRP A 156 16.48 16.25 19.56
N THR A 157 16.50 17.58 19.58
CA THR A 157 17.13 18.39 18.54
C THR A 157 18.16 19.37 19.12
N PRO A 158 19.31 18.89 19.65
CA PRO A 158 20.45 19.78 19.83
C PRO A 158 20.88 20.38 18.49
N PRO A 159 21.55 21.54 18.49
CA PRO A 159 22.14 22.10 17.28
C PRO A 159 23.03 21.07 16.58
N GLY A 160 22.65 20.69 15.35
CA GLY A 160 23.41 19.76 14.51
C GLY A 160 23.13 18.27 14.76
N ASN A 161 22.16 17.89 15.60
CA ASN A 161 21.74 16.51 15.77
C ASN A 161 20.21 16.40 15.75
N THR A 162 19.68 15.56 14.87
CA THR A 162 18.24 15.33 14.66
C THR A 162 17.85 13.87 14.94
N TYR A 163 18.63 13.17 15.78
CA TYR A 163 18.29 11.84 16.25
C TYR A 163 16.96 11.84 16.99
N SER A 164 16.11 10.89 16.62
CA SER A 164 14.89 10.58 17.35
C SER A 164 14.83 9.11 17.68
N SER A 165 14.41 8.81 18.90
CA SER A 165 14.03 7.46 19.30
C SER A 165 12.80 6.94 18.56
N LEU A 166 11.99 7.79 17.92
CA LEU A 166 10.81 7.40 17.14
C LEU A 166 11.15 6.42 16.02
N VAL A 167 12.29 6.67 15.35
CA VAL A 167 12.73 5.91 14.18
C VAL A 167 13.58 4.69 14.56
N ASN A 168 13.83 4.46 15.85
CA ASN A 168 14.69 3.39 16.32
C ASN A 168 13.85 2.32 17.04
N PRO A 169 13.31 1.31 16.33
CA PRO A 169 12.49 0.29 16.98
C PRO A 169 13.29 -0.58 17.96
N TRP A 170 14.60 -0.74 17.72
CA TRP A 170 15.44 -1.72 18.41
C TRP A 170 15.56 -1.49 19.91
N ILE A 171 15.50 -0.22 20.33
CA ILE A 171 15.59 0.14 21.74
C ILE A 171 14.31 -0.23 22.52
N TYR A 172 13.19 -0.45 21.83
CA TYR A 172 11.92 -0.82 22.46
C TYR A 172 11.75 -2.33 22.68
N TYR A 173 12.77 -3.15 22.45
CA TYR A 173 12.70 -4.58 22.71
C TYR A 173 13.56 -4.98 23.92
N GLY A 174 12.93 -5.57 24.93
CA GLY A 174 13.60 -6.02 26.13
C GLY A 174 14.68 -7.08 25.88
N SER A 175 14.55 -7.88 24.82
CA SER A 175 15.57 -8.88 24.40
C SER A 175 16.86 -8.23 23.90
N ILE A 176 16.79 -6.97 23.45
CA ILE A 176 17.91 -6.20 22.92
C ILE A 176 18.41 -5.22 23.99
N VAL A 177 17.58 -4.26 24.41
CA VAL A 177 17.99 -3.12 25.24
C VAL A 177 18.46 -3.53 26.65
N ARG A 178 17.99 -4.67 27.17
CA ARG A 178 18.42 -5.19 28.49
C ARG A 178 19.68 -6.05 28.40
N ASN A 179 20.24 -6.25 27.21
CA ASN A 179 21.56 -6.82 26.98
C ASN A 179 22.47 -5.73 26.39
N PRO A 180 23.23 -4.99 27.22
CA PRO A 180 23.99 -3.83 26.78
C PRO A 180 25.00 -4.13 25.67
N THR A 181 25.64 -5.30 25.71
CA THR A 181 26.60 -5.73 24.68
C THR A 181 25.89 -5.95 23.35
N ARG A 182 24.83 -6.77 23.31
CA ARG A 182 24.05 -7.02 22.10
C ARG A 182 23.50 -5.72 21.51
N CYS A 183 22.95 -4.85 22.36
CA CYS A 183 22.40 -3.59 21.86
C CYS A 183 23.48 -2.67 21.29
N ALA A 184 24.63 -2.52 21.96
CA ALA A 184 25.71 -1.66 21.48
C ALA A 184 26.41 -2.20 20.22
N GLU A 185 26.45 -3.52 20.02
CA GLU A 185 27.05 -4.14 18.83
C GLU A 185 26.14 -4.04 17.59
N HIS A 186 24.83 -4.05 17.77
CA HIS A 186 23.87 -4.14 16.66
C HIS A 186 23.08 -2.85 16.38
N VAL A 187 22.87 -1.99 17.38
CA VAL A 187 22.15 -0.71 17.21
C VAL A 187 23.17 0.42 17.18
N VAL A 188 23.60 0.79 15.99
CA VAL A 188 24.81 1.60 15.76
C VAL A 188 24.51 2.92 15.02
N PRO A 189 25.32 3.97 15.22
CA PRO A 189 25.24 5.18 14.41
C PRO A 189 25.35 4.85 12.92
N PHE A 190 24.63 5.58 12.08
CA PHE A 190 24.58 5.33 10.63
C PHE A 190 25.96 5.29 9.97
N GLU A 191 26.92 6.08 10.46
CA GLU A 191 28.29 6.15 9.95
C GLU A 191 29.03 4.81 10.02
N GLN A 192 28.60 3.87 10.87
CA GLN A 192 29.14 2.51 10.91
C GLN A 192 28.91 1.75 9.59
N LEU A 193 27.88 2.09 8.82
CA LEU A 193 27.61 1.50 7.51
C LEU A 193 28.82 1.66 6.56
N ASP A 194 29.57 2.76 6.68
CA ASP A 194 30.73 3.02 5.83
C ASP A 194 31.86 2.03 6.08
N ALA A 195 32.09 1.69 7.36
CA ALA A 195 33.07 0.70 7.73
C ALA A 195 32.63 -0.69 7.27
N ASP A 196 31.38 -1.07 7.53
CA ASP A 196 30.85 -2.39 7.20
C ASP A 196 30.83 -2.65 5.68
N LEU A 197 30.47 -1.64 4.88
CA LEU A 197 30.54 -1.70 3.41
C LEU A 197 31.98 -1.85 2.89
N ALA A 198 32.97 -1.34 3.62
CA ALA A 198 34.38 -1.36 3.22
C ALA A 198 35.11 -2.64 3.65
N THR A 199 34.71 -3.26 4.76
CA THR A 199 35.35 -4.45 5.31
C THR A 199 34.69 -5.76 4.87
N GLY A 200 33.54 -5.70 4.22
CA GLY A 200 32.77 -6.91 3.85
C GLY A 200 32.02 -7.50 5.04
N ASP A 201 31.54 -6.62 5.92
CA ASP A 201 30.79 -6.98 7.13
C ASP A 201 29.34 -6.46 7.04
N LEU A 202 28.79 -6.36 5.81
CA LEU A 202 27.41 -5.92 5.61
C LEU A 202 26.46 -6.98 6.20
N PRO A 203 25.56 -6.62 7.12
CA PRO A 203 24.74 -7.60 7.82
C PRO A 203 23.71 -8.24 6.89
N ASP A 204 23.32 -9.48 7.21
CA ASP A 204 22.27 -10.20 6.48
C ASP A 204 20.92 -9.47 6.57
N TYR A 205 20.60 -8.85 7.70
CA TYR A 205 19.43 -7.98 7.87
C TYR A 205 19.84 -6.58 8.32
N ALA A 206 19.38 -5.53 7.62
CA ALA A 206 19.60 -4.16 8.03
C ALA A 206 18.31 -3.34 8.01
N LEU A 207 18.11 -2.55 9.06
CA LEU A 207 17.17 -1.43 9.04
C LEU A 207 17.97 -0.14 9.12
N ILE A 208 17.83 0.71 8.12
CA ILE A 208 18.49 2.01 8.02
C ILE A 208 17.44 3.09 8.20
N THR A 209 17.66 3.97 9.16
CA THR A 209 16.72 5.06 9.47
C THR A 209 17.45 6.39 9.44
N PRO A 210 17.24 7.21 8.40
CA PRO A 210 17.74 8.58 8.37
C PRO A 210 17.18 9.38 9.54
N ASN A 211 17.84 10.50 9.85
CA ASN A 211 17.39 11.38 10.91
C ASN A 211 16.10 12.12 10.48
N LEU A 212 15.46 12.86 11.40
CA LEU A 212 14.17 13.51 11.09
C LEU A 212 14.22 14.49 9.89
N CYS A 213 15.37 15.08 9.57
CA CYS A 213 15.48 15.90 8.36
C CYS A 213 15.65 15.03 7.11
N ASN A 214 16.64 14.14 7.10
CA ASN A 214 16.98 13.33 5.92
C ASN A 214 15.95 12.23 5.61
N SER A 215 15.00 11.98 6.50
CA SER A 215 13.86 11.09 6.27
C SER A 215 12.66 11.79 5.61
N SER A 216 12.68 13.12 5.46
CA SER A 216 11.54 13.95 5.07
C SER A 216 10.47 14.19 6.17
N HIS A 217 10.74 13.86 7.44
CA HIS A 217 9.83 14.20 8.54
C HIS A 217 9.79 15.72 8.80
N ASP A 218 10.95 16.32 9.07
CA ASP A 218 11.09 17.75 9.41
C ASP A 218 11.52 18.61 8.21
N CYS A 219 12.16 17.99 7.22
CA CYS A 219 12.63 18.65 6.01
C CYS A 219 11.83 18.19 4.79
N ASP A 220 11.90 18.98 3.71
CA ASP A 220 11.19 18.65 2.48
C ASP A 220 11.79 17.45 1.75
N LEU A 221 10.95 16.77 0.97
CA LEU A 221 11.28 15.60 0.16
C LEU A 221 12.61 15.70 -0.65
N PRO A 222 12.99 16.86 -1.26
CA PRO A 222 14.28 16.97 -1.96
C PRO A 222 15.51 16.76 -1.07
N VAL A 223 15.42 17.02 0.24
CA VAL A 223 16.52 16.76 1.18
C VAL A 223 16.71 15.26 1.37
N ALA A 224 15.61 14.52 1.56
CA ALA A 224 15.64 13.07 1.63
C ALA A 224 16.12 12.43 0.31
N ASP A 225 15.69 12.96 -0.83
CA ASP A 225 16.14 12.48 -2.14
C ASP A 225 17.65 12.67 -2.35
N ALA A 226 18.20 13.82 -1.95
CA ALA A 226 19.65 14.08 -2.00
C ALA A 226 20.45 13.16 -1.05
N TRP A 227 19.89 12.85 0.11
CA TRP A 227 20.47 11.87 1.04
C TRP A 227 20.49 10.47 0.41
N LEU A 228 19.37 10.02 -0.17
CA LEU A 228 19.31 8.76 -0.89
C LEU A 228 20.32 8.72 -2.05
N ALA A 229 20.41 9.78 -2.85
CA ALA A 229 21.34 9.89 -3.98
C ALA A 229 22.82 9.78 -3.55
N THR A 230 23.13 10.10 -2.30
CA THR A 230 24.48 9.99 -1.74
C THR A 230 24.76 8.57 -1.23
N HIS A 231 23.81 7.94 -0.55
CA HIS A 231 24.06 6.71 0.21
C HIS A 231 23.65 5.43 -0.51
N VAL A 232 22.52 5.43 -1.22
CA VAL A 232 22.02 4.25 -1.93
C VAL A 232 23.01 3.71 -2.98
N PRO A 233 23.70 4.54 -3.80
CA PRO A 233 24.65 4.02 -4.78
C PRO A 233 25.78 3.21 -4.15
N ARG A 234 26.16 3.52 -2.90
CA ARG A 234 27.23 2.80 -2.18
C ARG A 234 26.79 1.39 -1.78
N ILE A 235 25.53 1.23 -1.38
CA ILE A 235 24.91 -0.08 -1.12
C ILE A 235 24.82 -0.87 -2.43
N LEU A 236 24.28 -0.25 -3.49
CA LEU A 236 24.08 -0.92 -4.79
C LEU A 236 25.41 -1.31 -5.47
N ALA A 237 26.50 -0.60 -5.20
CA ALA A 237 27.83 -0.91 -5.72
C ALA A 237 28.54 -2.02 -4.93
N ASN A 238 28.11 -2.33 -3.71
CA ASN A 238 28.77 -3.30 -2.84
C ASN A 238 28.66 -4.73 -3.43
N PRO A 239 29.75 -5.50 -3.51
CA PRO A 239 29.74 -6.84 -4.09
C PRO A 239 28.83 -7.84 -3.38
N GLU A 240 28.73 -7.79 -2.05
CA GLU A 240 27.89 -8.70 -1.25
C GLU A 240 26.41 -8.43 -1.53
N PHE A 241 26.02 -7.15 -1.53
CA PHE A 241 24.67 -6.76 -1.91
C PHE A 241 24.36 -7.14 -3.37
N ARG A 242 25.29 -6.97 -4.30
CA ARG A 242 25.06 -7.35 -5.71
C ARG A 242 24.92 -8.85 -5.93
N ALA A 243 25.49 -9.67 -5.05
CA ALA A 243 25.43 -11.13 -5.16
C ALA A 243 24.04 -11.69 -4.86
N GLY A 244 23.27 -11.02 -4.00
CA GLY A 244 21.96 -11.54 -3.58
C GLY A 244 21.13 -10.61 -2.70
N GLY A 245 21.34 -9.30 -2.78
CA GLY A 245 20.67 -8.33 -1.91
C GLY A 245 19.25 -8.00 -2.33
N LEU A 246 18.44 -7.63 -1.32
CA LEU A 246 17.17 -6.95 -1.44
C LEU A 246 17.27 -5.60 -0.72
N LEU A 247 16.99 -4.52 -1.42
CA LEU A 247 16.85 -3.18 -0.86
C LEU A 247 15.41 -2.71 -1.03
N LEU A 248 14.78 -2.34 0.08
CA LEU A 248 13.47 -1.71 0.15
C LEU A 248 13.68 -0.25 0.55
N ILE A 249 13.17 0.70 -0.25
CA ILE A 249 13.13 2.12 0.11
C ILE A 249 11.66 2.49 0.23
N THR A 250 11.20 2.75 1.46
CA THR A 250 9.79 2.96 1.78
C THR A 250 9.58 4.22 2.60
N PHE A 251 8.32 4.57 2.82
CA PHE A 251 7.89 5.48 3.87
C PHE A 251 7.24 4.67 5.01
N ASP A 252 7.13 5.25 6.20
CA ASP A 252 6.44 4.65 7.33
C ASP A 252 4.90 4.79 7.19
N GLU A 253 4.41 6.00 7.00
CA GLU A 253 3.00 6.36 6.98
C GLU A 253 2.70 7.55 6.06
N GLY A 254 1.43 7.67 5.68
CA GLY A 254 0.87 8.90 5.15
C GLY A 254 0.44 9.85 6.28
N PRO A 255 0.02 11.08 5.95
CA PRO A 255 -0.48 12.01 6.95
C PRO A 255 -1.69 11.43 7.68
N TYR A 256 -1.94 11.85 8.92
CA TYR A 256 -2.97 11.27 9.80
C TYR A 256 -4.40 11.21 9.20
N GLN A 257 -4.69 12.01 8.17
CA GLN A 257 -5.98 12.00 7.46
C GLN A 257 -6.08 10.87 6.43
N ASP A 258 -4.96 10.32 5.99
CA ASP A 258 -4.92 9.22 5.04
C ASP A 258 -5.21 7.89 5.74
N THR A 259 -6.49 7.54 5.81
CA THR A 259 -6.97 6.31 6.43
C THR A 259 -6.98 5.12 5.47
N ARG A 260 -6.41 5.26 4.27
CA ARG A 260 -6.30 4.16 3.31
C ARG A 260 -5.53 3.02 3.97
N SER A 261 -6.05 1.81 3.81
CA SER A 261 -5.64 0.65 4.60
C SER A 261 -5.50 -0.57 3.72
N CYS A 262 -4.76 -1.56 4.23
CA CYS A 262 -4.76 -2.89 3.63
C CYS A 262 -4.42 -3.97 4.67
N CYS A 263 -4.06 -5.15 4.17
CA CYS A 263 -3.76 -6.39 4.87
C CYS A 263 -3.03 -6.29 6.22
N GLY A 264 -3.30 -7.27 7.08
CA GLY A 264 -2.81 -7.30 8.47
C GLY A 264 -3.52 -6.32 9.41
N GLY A 265 -4.52 -5.59 8.92
CA GLY A 265 -5.20 -4.52 9.65
C GLY A 265 -4.43 -3.19 9.63
N ALA A 266 -3.56 -3.01 8.63
CA ALA A 266 -2.75 -1.82 8.44
C ALA A 266 -3.63 -0.61 8.10
N ASN A 267 -3.41 0.53 8.75
CA ASN A 267 -4.25 1.73 8.59
C ASN A 267 -3.45 3.05 8.60
N GLY A 268 -2.19 3.02 8.19
CA GLY A 268 -1.30 4.18 8.15
C GLY A 268 -1.32 5.00 6.87
N GLY A 269 -2.27 4.77 5.97
CA GLY A 269 -2.32 5.45 4.68
C GLY A 269 -1.52 4.76 3.59
N ARG A 270 -1.69 5.23 2.35
CA ARG A 270 -1.05 4.67 1.16
C ARG A 270 0.31 5.32 0.94
N ILE A 271 1.35 4.52 1.05
CA ILE A 271 2.75 4.90 0.83
C ILE A 271 3.26 4.30 -0.50
N GLY A 272 4.45 4.73 -0.93
CA GLY A 272 5.17 4.10 -2.03
C GLY A 272 6.43 3.40 -1.56
N THR A 273 6.77 2.29 -2.21
CA THR A 273 8.00 1.53 -1.89
C THR A 273 8.72 1.13 -3.16
N VAL A 274 9.98 1.54 -3.30
CA VAL A 274 10.87 1.08 -4.36
C VAL A 274 11.57 -0.20 -3.89
N VAL A 275 11.57 -1.23 -4.74
CA VAL A 275 12.14 -2.54 -4.45
C VAL A 275 13.23 -2.87 -5.46
N ILE A 276 14.45 -3.05 -4.95
CA ILE A 276 15.65 -3.27 -5.75
C ILE A 276 16.26 -4.59 -5.34
N SER A 277 16.40 -5.52 -6.29
CA SER A 277 17.19 -6.74 -6.09
C SER A 277 17.90 -7.08 -7.39
N PRO A 278 19.22 -6.82 -7.51
CA PRO A 278 19.92 -6.99 -8.77
C PRO A 278 19.82 -8.37 -9.45
N PRO A 279 19.86 -9.49 -8.70
CA PRO A 279 19.79 -10.81 -9.32
C PRO A 279 18.37 -11.34 -9.56
N TRP A 280 17.35 -10.81 -8.87
CA TRP A 280 16.01 -11.41 -8.89
C TRP A 280 14.85 -10.43 -9.00
N GLY A 281 15.05 -9.14 -8.76
CA GLY A 281 13.98 -8.16 -8.69
C GLY A 281 13.43 -7.80 -10.07
N ALA A 282 12.15 -7.42 -10.10
CA ALA A 282 11.57 -6.83 -11.28
C ALA A 282 12.27 -5.50 -11.63
N THR A 283 12.42 -5.27 -12.93
CA THR A 283 13.18 -4.14 -13.52
C THR A 283 12.34 -3.42 -14.55
N ASN A 284 12.89 -2.35 -15.13
CA ASN A 284 12.26 -1.53 -16.17
C ASN A 284 10.94 -0.87 -15.70
N GLY A 285 10.92 -0.41 -14.47
CA GLY A 285 9.81 0.38 -13.93
C GLY A 285 8.57 -0.45 -13.64
N TYR A 286 8.74 -1.72 -13.25
CA TYR A 286 7.62 -2.60 -12.93
C TYR A 286 6.77 -2.01 -11.80
N ARG A 287 5.48 -1.81 -12.04
CA ARG A 287 4.56 -1.25 -11.04
C ARG A 287 3.64 -2.33 -10.51
N SER A 288 3.88 -2.77 -9.27
CA SER A 288 2.99 -3.71 -8.59
C SER A 288 1.75 -2.98 -8.09
N THR A 289 0.59 -3.61 -8.32
CA THR A 289 -0.70 -3.21 -7.76
C THR A 289 -1.17 -4.14 -6.64
N THR A 290 -0.33 -5.08 -6.23
CA THR A 290 -0.66 -6.03 -5.17
C THR A 290 -0.64 -5.29 -3.83
N PRO A 291 -1.68 -5.44 -2.99
CA PRO A 291 -1.74 -4.75 -1.72
C PRO A 291 -0.73 -5.35 -0.74
N TYR A 292 0.18 -4.50 -0.24
CA TYR A 292 1.20 -4.83 0.74
C TYR A 292 1.14 -3.85 1.91
N SER A 293 1.39 -4.33 3.12
CA SER A 293 1.64 -3.45 4.27
C SER A 293 3.09 -3.59 4.70
N LEU A 294 3.55 -2.77 5.64
CA LEU A 294 4.90 -2.93 6.17
C LEU A 294 5.14 -4.31 6.83
N TYR A 295 4.07 -5.02 7.23
CA TYR A 295 4.15 -6.43 7.63
C TYR A 295 4.59 -7.37 6.50
N SER A 296 4.28 -7.02 5.25
CA SER A 296 4.72 -7.77 4.06
C SER A 296 6.23 -7.76 3.90
N PHE A 297 6.91 -6.72 4.38
CA PHE A 297 8.36 -6.61 4.27
C PHE A 297 9.04 -7.52 5.28
N LEU A 298 8.49 -7.58 6.50
CA LEU A 298 8.88 -8.58 7.50
C LEU A 298 8.64 -10.00 6.99
N ALA A 299 7.43 -10.29 6.50
CA ALA A 299 7.08 -11.60 5.93
C ALA A 299 8.03 -12.02 4.79
N THR A 300 8.50 -11.06 3.98
CA THR A 300 9.46 -11.32 2.91
C THR A 300 10.84 -11.68 3.46
N ALA A 301 11.34 -10.97 4.48
CA ALA A 301 12.61 -11.29 5.12
C ALA A 301 12.57 -12.67 5.81
N GLU A 302 11.45 -12.97 6.48
CA GLU A 302 11.24 -14.25 7.16
C GLU A 302 11.23 -15.41 6.15
N ASP A 303 10.44 -15.27 5.08
CA ASP A 303 10.31 -16.31 4.06
C ASP A 303 11.61 -16.53 3.27
N ALA A 304 12.41 -15.48 3.05
CA ALA A 304 13.71 -15.59 2.38
C ALA A 304 14.65 -16.57 3.10
N TRP A 305 14.52 -16.71 4.41
CA TRP A 305 15.36 -17.58 5.24
C TRP A 305 14.60 -18.74 5.89
N GLY A 306 13.36 -19.00 5.45
CA GLY A 306 12.54 -20.09 5.97
C GLY A 306 12.16 -19.94 7.44
N LEU A 307 12.10 -18.71 7.93
CA LEU A 307 11.74 -18.38 9.31
C LEU A 307 10.21 -18.40 9.47
N PRO A 308 9.68 -18.74 10.66
CA PRO A 308 8.25 -18.65 10.93
C PRO A 308 7.82 -17.18 10.97
N ARG A 309 6.73 -16.84 10.28
CA ARG A 309 6.28 -15.44 10.26
C ARG A 309 5.75 -14.95 11.60
N LEU A 310 6.18 -13.78 12.04
CA LEU A 310 5.87 -13.21 13.35
C LEU A 310 4.53 -12.45 13.37
N ALA A 311 3.72 -12.70 14.39
CA ALA A 311 2.52 -11.93 14.72
C ALA A 311 1.66 -11.56 13.48
N LYS A 312 1.50 -10.27 13.16
CA LYS A 312 0.69 -9.82 12.01
C LYS A 312 1.28 -10.23 10.65
N ALA A 313 2.59 -10.39 10.53
CA ALA A 313 3.22 -10.88 9.30
C ALA A 313 2.79 -12.31 8.94
N GLY A 314 2.39 -13.10 9.95
CA GLY A 314 1.86 -14.46 9.77
C GLY A 314 0.36 -14.53 9.45
N GLU A 315 -0.35 -13.40 9.38
CA GLU A 315 -1.78 -13.44 9.04
C GLU A 315 -1.99 -13.77 7.56
N PRO A 316 -3.05 -14.54 7.20
CA PRO A 316 -3.29 -14.96 5.81
C PRO A 316 -3.46 -13.82 4.81
N THR A 317 -3.85 -12.63 5.29
CA THR A 317 -4.03 -11.46 4.43
C THR A 317 -2.69 -10.80 4.07
N VAL A 318 -1.62 -11.05 4.83
CA VAL A 318 -0.30 -10.46 4.61
C VAL A 318 0.48 -11.31 3.60
N LEU A 319 0.61 -10.77 2.39
CA LEU A 319 1.41 -11.36 1.32
C LEU A 319 2.88 -10.98 1.48
N ASN A 320 3.78 -11.86 1.02
CA ASN A 320 5.18 -11.52 0.81
C ASN A 320 5.36 -10.92 -0.61
N LEU A 321 6.55 -10.39 -0.91
CA LEU A 321 6.87 -9.77 -2.19
C LEU A 321 7.23 -10.77 -3.30
N SER A 322 6.86 -12.05 -3.17
CA SER A 322 7.33 -13.12 -4.06
C SER A 322 7.03 -12.90 -5.55
N GLU A 323 5.93 -12.21 -5.88
CA GLU A 323 5.60 -11.86 -7.26
C GLU A 323 6.69 -11.03 -7.94
N LEU A 324 7.40 -10.17 -7.19
CA LEU A 324 8.43 -9.29 -7.74
C LEU A 324 9.64 -10.07 -8.22
N PHE A 325 9.74 -11.34 -7.85
CA PHE A 325 10.82 -12.20 -8.23
C PHE A 325 10.39 -13.19 -9.30
N ASP A 326 9.17 -13.16 -9.84
CA ASP A 326 8.83 -14.02 -10.98
C ASP A 326 9.38 -13.43 -12.31
N PRO A 327 10.33 -14.09 -13.00
CA PRO A 327 10.87 -13.60 -14.26
C PRO A 327 9.81 -13.56 -15.36
N ALA A 328 8.73 -14.35 -15.24
CA ALA A 328 7.60 -14.28 -16.17
C ALA A 328 6.90 -12.92 -16.10
N LEU A 329 6.83 -12.30 -14.91
CA LEU A 329 6.27 -10.95 -14.73
C LEU A 329 7.25 -9.86 -15.19
N HIS A 330 8.56 -10.14 -15.21
CA HIS A 330 9.57 -9.19 -15.72
C HIS A 330 9.58 -9.12 -17.26
N GLN A 331 9.15 -10.18 -17.94
CA GLN A 331 9.05 -10.23 -19.40
C GLN A 331 7.73 -9.63 -19.94
N GLU A 332 6.82 -9.16 -19.08
CA GLU A 332 5.54 -8.57 -19.47
C GLU A 332 5.57 -7.04 -19.77
N GLN A 333 6.72 -6.35 -19.64
CA GLN A 333 6.83 -4.91 -19.96
C GLN A 333 7.64 -4.70 -21.27
N VAL A 334 6.93 -4.70 -22.40
CA VAL A 334 7.45 -4.49 -23.77
C VAL A 334 7.71 -2.99 -24.03
N PRO A 335 8.78 -2.62 -24.77
CA PRO A 335 9.18 -1.23 -25.05
C PRO A 335 8.07 -0.30 -25.56
N VAL A 336 8.15 0.97 -25.16
CA VAL A 336 7.30 2.08 -25.63
C VAL A 336 7.19 2.07 -27.16
N GLY A 337 6.00 1.72 -27.68
CA GLY A 337 5.68 1.74 -29.11
C GLY A 337 4.84 0.57 -29.64
N SER A 338 4.66 -0.52 -28.89
CA SER A 338 3.74 -1.60 -29.29
C SER A 338 2.34 -1.38 -28.74
N SER A 339 1.40 -1.06 -29.62
CA SER A 339 0.04 -0.73 -29.24
C SER A 339 -0.88 -1.96 -29.25
N ALA A 340 -1.64 -2.18 -28.17
CA ALA A 340 -2.66 -3.22 -28.03
C ALA A 340 -4.03 -2.74 -28.55
N SER A 341 -5.00 -3.67 -28.68
CA SER A 341 -6.40 -3.33 -28.97
C SER A 341 -7.36 -4.24 -28.19
N VAL A 342 -8.54 -3.71 -27.88
CA VAL A 342 -9.63 -4.42 -27.19
C VAL A 342 -10.92 -4.22 -27.97
N SER A 343 -11.68 -5.28 -28.20
CA SER A 343 -12.97 -5.21 -28.92
C SER A 343 -14.02 -6.13 -28.34
N GLY A 344 -15.28 -5.78 -28.61
CA GLY A 344 -16.44 -6.53 -28.17
C GLY A 344 -17.73 -5.94 -28.71
N THR A 345 -18.85 -6.41 -28.17
CA THR A 345 -20.19 -5.95 -28.53
C THR A 345 -20.98 -5.51 -27.29
N VAL A 346 -21.83 -4.50 -27.46
CA VAL A 346 -22.84 -4.11 -26.48
C VAL A 346 -24.18 -4.69 -26.90
N ARG A 347 -24.83 -5.42 -25.99
CA ARG A 347 -26.11 -6.09 -26.23
C ARG A 347 -27.11 -5.83 -25.13
N ASP A 348 -28.39 -6.02 -25.42
CA ASP A 348 -29.42 -6.08 -24.41
C ASP A 348 -29.50 -7.47 -23.76
N GLU A 349 -30.35 -7.60 -22.75
CA GLU A 349 -30.59 -8.82 -21.98
C GLU A 349 -31.16 -9.99 -22.81
N HIS A 350 -31.65 -9.72 -24.02
CA HIS A 350 -32.15 -10.71 -24.98
C HIS A 350 -31.12 -11.03 -26.07
N GLY A 351 -29.93 -10.43 -26.02
CA GLY A 351 -28.83 -10.63 -26.95
C GLY A 351 -28.89 -9.77 -28.21
N ALA A 352 -29.87 -8.85 -28.33
CA ALA A 352 -29.95 -7.92 -29.45
C ALA A 352 -28.86 -6.84 -29.32
N PRO A 353 -28.21 -6.43 -30.43
CA PRO A 353 -27.17 -5.41 -30.38
C PRO A 353 -27.74 -4.04 -29.98
N LEU A 354 -26.98 -3.29 -29.18
CA LEU A 354 -27.33 -1.94 -28.77
C LEU A 354 -26.37 -0.93 -29.42
N ALA A 355 -26.93 -0.14 -30.33
CA ALA A 355 -26.23 0.97 -30.98
C ALA A 355 -26.14 2.19 -30.07
N ASP A 356 -25.20 3.08 -30.37
CA ASP A 356 -25.05 4.39 -29.72
C ASP A 356 -24.84 4.34 -28.20
N MET A 357 -24.36 3.21 -27.67
CA MET A 357 -23.95 3.07 -26.27
C MET A 357 -22.52 3.58 -26.09
N ASP A 358 -22.27 4.32 -25.01
CA ASP A 358 -20.91 4.74 -24.64
C ASP A 358 -20.20 3.58 -23.97
N VAL A 359 -19.03 3.20 -24.48
CA VAL A 359 -18.17 2.17 -23.91
C VAL A 359 -16.89 2.84 -23.43
N VAL A 360 -16.53 2.59 -22.18
CA VAL A 360 -15.37 3.19 -21.53
C VAL A 360 -14.40 2.10 -21.12
N LEU A 361 -13.13 2.36 -21.39
CA LEU A 361 -11.99 1.58 -20.93
C LEU A 361 -11.33 2.36 -19.79
N ALA A 362 -11.33 1.79 -18.59
CA ALA A 362 -10.67 2.38 -17.41
C ALA A 362 -9.51 1.48 -16.97
N ARG A 363 -8.42 2.06 -16.44
CA ARG A 363 -7.35 1.22 -15.89
C ARG A 363 -7.78 0.60 -14.56
N VAL A 364 -7.32 -0.62 -14.31
CA VAL A 364 -7.64 -1.34 -13.07
C VAL A 364 -7.05 -0.66 -11.83
N ASP A 365 -5.85 -0.09 -11.95
CA ASP A 365 -5.05 0.48 -10.86
C ASP A 365 -5.49 1.87 -10.43
N THR A 366 -5.81 2.76 -11.38
CA THR A 366 -6.24 4.14 -11.07
C THR A 366 -7.75 4.32 -11.09
N ASN A 367 -8.48 3.36 -11.65
CA ASN A 367 -9.92 3.46 -11.96
C ASN A 367 -10.28 4.65 -12.87
N LEU A 368 -9.30 5.32 -13.47
CA LEU A 368 -9.51 6.45 -14.37
C LEU A 368 -9.86 5.94 -15.78
N PRO A 369 -10.87 6.54 -16.44
CA PRO A 369 -11.09 6.35 -17.88
C PRO A 369 -9.85 6.74 -18.68
N VAL A 370 -9.39 5.86 -19.56
CA VAL A 370 -8.27 6.14 -20.46
C VAL A 370 -8.68 6.18 -21.93
N ALA A 371 -9.84 5.62 -22.27
CA ALA A 371 -10.43 5.73 -23.59
C ALA A 371 -11.95 5.56 -23.52
N SER A 372 -12.66 6.19 -24.45
CA SER A 372 -14.09 5.95 -24.70
C SER A 372 -14.34 5.81 -26.20
N VAL A 373 -15.31 4.96 -26.54
CA VAL A 373 -15.79 4.76 -27.91
C VAL A 373 -17.30 4.58 -27.89
N ARG A 374 -17.96 4.81 -29.03
CA ARG A 374 -19.39 4.58 -29.18
C ARG A 374 -19.64 3.30 -29.97
N ALA A 375 -20.55 2.46 -29.47
CA ALA A 375 -20.93 1.22 -30.14
C ALA A 375 -21.64 1.51 -31.49
N GLY A 376 -21.26 0.77 -32.53
CA GLY A 376 -21.85 0.88 -33.86
C GLY A 376 -23.27 0.30 -33.95
N ALA A 377 -23.89 0.36 -35.14
CA ALA A 377 -25.26 -0.11 -35.37
C ALA A 377 -25.47 -1.61 -35.07
N ASP A 378 -24.40 -2.40 -35.13
CA ASP A 378 -24.35 -3.82 -34.79
C ASP A 378 -23.90 -4.08 -33.33
N GLY A 379 -23.81 -3.02 -32.53
CA GLY A 379 -23.34 -3.06 -31.14
C GLY A 379 -21.83 -3.19 -31.01
N ALA A 380 -21.07 -3.30 -32.10
CA ALA A 380 -19.63 -3.53 -32.03
C ALA A 380 -18.87 -2.26 -31.61
N TYR A 381 -17.81 -2.46 -30.84
CA TYR A 381 -16.88 -1.39 -30.47
C TYR A 381 -15.43 -1.89 -30.48
N ARG A 382 -14.49 -0.95 -30.64
CA ARG A 382 -13.06 -1.26 -30.63
C ARG A 382 -12.22 -0.12 -30.08
N PHE A 383 -11.45 -0.41 -29.04
CA PHE A 383 -10.36 0.42 -28.58
C PHE A 383 -9.07 0.05 -29.31
N ALA A 384 -8.45 1.02 -29.96
CA ALA A 384 -7.18 0.84 -30.65
C ALA A 384 -6.08 1.65 -29.97
N ARG A 385 -4.84 1.27 -30.25
CA ARG A 385 -3.63 1.98 -29.77
C ARG A 385 -3.50 2.04 -28.25
N LEU A 386 -3.95 1.00 -27.55
CA LEU A 386 -3.85 0.93 -26.10
C LEU A 386 -2.43 0.61 -25.66
N ALA A 387 -2.04 1.09 -24.49
CA ALA A 387 -0.93 0.47 -23.78
C ALA A 387 -1.32 -0.98 -23.44
N PRO A 388 -0.38 -1.94 -23.47
CA PRO A 388 -0.61 -3.25 -22.86
C PRO A 388 -0.87 -3.08 -21.35
N GLY A 389 -1.77 -3.88 -20.78
CA GLY A 389 -2.09 -3.78 -19.36
C GLY A 389 -3.48 -4.29 -18.98
N ARG A 390 -3.84 -4.15 -17.71
CA ARG A 390 -5.13 -4.57 -17.17
C ARG A 390 -6.12 -3.41 -17.14
N TYR A 391 -7.29 -3.67 -17.69
CA TYR A 391 -8.37 -2.70 -17.87
C TYR A 391 -9.68 -3.23 -17.30
N ARG A 392 -10.60 -2.32 -17.02
CA ARG A 392 -12.02 -2.59 -16.89
C ARG A 392 -12.72 -1.99 -18.09
N VAL A 393 -13.71 -2.70 -18.60
CA VAL A 393 -14.55 -2.20 -19.69
C VAL A 393 -15.98 -2.16 -19.21
N PHE A 394 -16.61 -1.00 -19.33
CA PHE A 394 -18.02 -0.82 -19.00
C PHE A 394 -18.73 -0.04 -20.09
N ALA A 395 -20.03 -0.26 -20.21
CA ALA A 395 -20.88 0.54 -21.08
C ALA A 395 -21.96 1.23 -20.25
N TYR A 396 -22.43 2.39 -20.73
CA TYR A 396 -23.53 3.10 -20.13
C TYR A 396 -24.40 3.80 -21.18
N ASP A 397 -25.66 4.00 -20.80
CA ASP A 397 -26.65 4.71 -21.59
C ASP A 397 -26.85 6.11 -21.02
N VAL A 398 -26.42 7.13 -21.77
CA VAL A 398 -26.58 8.55 -21.41
C VAL A 398 -28.05 8.96 -21.20
N SER A 399 -29.00 8.25 -21.79
CA SER A 399 -30.43 8.51 -21.57
C SER A 399 -30.92 7.99 -20.21
N GLY A 400 -30.12 7.19 -19.52
CA GLY A 400 -30.44 6.62 -18.21
C GLY A 400 -31.54 5.56 -18.24
N ARG A 401 -31.88 5.01 -19.42
CA ARG A 401 -32.86 3.91 -19.60
C ARG A 401 -32.26 2.53 -19.35
N ARG A 402 -30.93 2.44 -19.33
CA ARG A 402 -30.18 1.22 -19.02
C ARG A 402 -29.13 1.49 -17.96
N ALA A 403 -28.93 0.53 -17.07
CA ALA A 403 -27.96 0.66 -15.98
C ALA A 403 -26.54 0.40 -16.49
N LEU A 404 -25.57 1.14 -15.96
CA LEU A 404 -24.15 0.93 -16.28
C LEU A 404 -23.75 -0.49 -15.88
N ARG A 405 -23.06 -1.20 -16.78
CA ARG A 405 -22.53 -2.54 -16.50
C ARG A 405 -21.13 -2.71 -17.05
N TYR A 406 -20.33 -3.52 -16.36
CA TYR A 406 -19.02 -3.97 -16.78
C TYR A 406 -19.13 -5.22 -17.66
N HIS A 407 -18.06 -5.48 -18.41
CA HIS A 407 -17.87 -6.72 -19.16
C HIS A 407 -18.12 -7.97 -18.30
N GLY A 408 -18.75 -8.98 -18.90
CA GLY A 408 -19.09 -10.24 -18.23
C GLY A 408 -20.41 -10.20 -17.48
N ASP A 409 -21.34 -9.32 -17.88
CA ASP A 409 -22.65 -9.11 -17.23
C ASP A 409 -22.53 -8.73 -15.75
N VAL A 410 -21.54 -7.90 -15.40
CA VAL A 410 -21.26 -7.49 -14.02
C VAL A 410 -21.87 -6.10 -13.74
N PRO A 411 -22.61 -5.89 -12.63
CA PRO A 411 -23.11 -4.57 -12.24
C PRO A 411 -22.00 -3.54 -11.99
N ALA A 412 -22.36 -2.27 -11.87
CA ALA A 412 -21.44 -1.25 -11.39
C ALA A 412 -21.06 -1.51 -9.92
N GLY A 413 -19.78 -1.77 -9.65
CA GLY A 413 -19.26 -2.06 -8.30
C GLY A 413 -18.31 -3.28 -8.28
N PRO A 414 -17.60 -3.53 -7.17
CA PRO A 414 -16.77 -4.74 -7.03
C PRO A 414 -17.63 -6.02 -6.87
N PRO A 415 -17.21 -7.18 -7.43
CA PRO A 415 -16.00 -7.39 -8.22
C PRO A 415 -16.24 -7.18 -9.74
N ALA A 416 -15.70 -6.10 -10.32
CA ALA A 416 -15.71 -5.89 -11.77
C ALA A 416 -14.64 -6.73 -12.48
N THR A 417 -15.04 -7.47 -13.53
CA THR A 417 -14.15 -8.31 -14.34
C THR A 417 -13.03 -7.49 -15.00
N THR A 418 -11.80 -7.99 -14.91
CA THR A 418 -10.63 -7.34 -15.55
C THR A 418 -10.30 -7.95 -16.90
N VAL A 419 -9.93 -7.11 -17.85
CA VAL A 419 -9.52 -7.45 -19.21
C VAL A 419 -8.04 -7.16 -19.38
N THR A 420 -7.26 -8.11 -19.89
CA THR A 420 -5.84 -7.89 -20.20
C THR A 420 -5.67 -7.53 -21.68
N ALA A 421 -5.23 -6.31 -21.96
CA ALA A 421 -4.81 -5.90 -23.30
C ALA A 421 -3.36 -6.32 -23.52
N VAL A 422 -3.12 -7.13 -24.55
CA VAL A 422 -1.80 -7.69 -24.86
C VAL A 422 -1.15 -6.93 -26.02
N ALA A 423 0.14 -6.61 -25.89
CA ALA A 423 0.90 -5.87 -26.91
C ALA A 423 0.78 -6.51 -28.30
N ARG A 424 0.56 -5.68 -29.34
CA ARG A 424 0.45 -6.10 -30.75
C ARG A 424 -0.65 -7.13 -31.03
N ARG A 425 -1.58 -7.33 -30.09
CA ARG A 425 -2.71 -8.27 -30.21
C ARG A 425 -4.03 -7.53 -30.02
N GLU A 426 -5.07 -8.11 -30.61
CA GLU A 426 -6.45 -7.77 -30.28
C GLU A 426 -7.01 -8.74 -29.23
N THR A 427 -7.42 -8.19 -28.10
CA THR A 427 -8.22 -8.89 -27.09
C THR A 427 -9.70 -8.69 -27.46
N ALA A 428 -10.25 -9.63 -28.22
CA ALA A 428 -11.64 -9.63 -28.67
C ALA A 428 -12.56 -10.40 -27.70
N GLY A 429 -13.88 -10.29 -27.90
CA GLY A 429 -14.89 -11.01 -27.11
C GLY A 429 -15.19 -10.36 -25.76
N ILE A 430 -14.85 -9.07 -25.61
CA ILE A 430 -15.13 -8.32 -24.40
C ILE A 430 -16.55 -7.78 -24.48
N ASP A 431 -17.56 -8.63 -24.32
CA ASP A 431 -18.95 -8.21 -24.50
C ASP A 431 -19.56 -7.58 -23.23
N VAL A 432 -20.41 -6.57 -23.40
CA VAL A 432 -21.16 -5.92 -22.31
C VAL A 432 -22.65 -6.08 -22.56
N THR A 433 -23.37 -6.62 -21.59
CA THR A 433 -24.83 -6.71 -21.63
C THR A 433 -25.41 -5.59 -20.78
N LEU A 434 -26.18 -4.67 -21.37
CA LEU A 434 -26.88 -3.60 -20.67
C LEU A 434 -28.33 -3.99 -20.43
N ARG A 435 -28.75 -3.93 -19.17
CA ARG A 435 -30.12 -4.21 -18.75
C ARG A 435 -30.89 -2.91 -18.57
N PRO A 436 -32.23 -2.92 -18.67
CA PRO A 436 -33.05 -1.78 -18.26
C PRO A 436 -32.64 -1.32 -16.85
N SER A 437 -32.48 -0.02 -16.65
CA SER A 437 -32.26 0.54 -15.32
C SER A 437 -33.57 0.70 -14.59
N ASN A 438 -33.48 0.64 -13.28
CA ASN A 438 -34.53 1.07 -12.40
C ASN A 438 -34.30 2.53 -11.98
N GLU A 439 -35.37 3.15 -11.50
CA GLU A 439 -35.37 4.51 -10.98
C GLU A 439 -35.81 4.46 -9.52
N LEU A 440 -35.23 5.33 -8.69
CA LEU A 440 -35.71 5.62 -7.35
C LEU A 440 -36.14 7.08 -7.36
N SER A 441 -37.42 7.31 -7.09
CA SER A 441 -37.97 8.65 -6.95
C SER A 441 -38.29 8.93 -5.50
N GLY A 442 -38.45 10.19 -5.16
CA GLY A 442 -38.96 10.51 -3.84
C GLY A 442 -39.29 11.97 -3.67
N ARG A 443 -39.68 12.28 -2.45
CA ARG A 443 -39.99 13.63 -2.01
C ARG A 443 -39.32 13.93 -0.69
N ILE A 444 -38.67 15.08 -0.62
CA ILE A 444 -38.22 15.68 0.61
C ILE A 444 -39.35 16.57 1.13
N VAL A 445 -39.64 16.44 2.42
CA VAL A 445 -40.57 17.31 3.15
C VAL A 445 -39.86 17.85 4.38
N THR A 446 -40.13 19.10 4.74
CA THR A 446 -39.65 19.67 5.99
C THR A 446 -40.59 19.25 7.13
N THR A 447 -40.06 19.00 8.33
CA THR A 447 -40.88 18.59 9.49
C THR A 447 -41.84 19.68 9.96
N ASP A 448 -41.56 20.94 9.65
CA ASP A 448 -42.38 22.11 9.98
C ASP A 448 -43.33 22.55 8.84
N GLY A 449 -43.29 21.87 7.68
CA GLY A 449 -44.10 22.20 6.51
C GLY A 449 -43.62 23.40 5.70
N SER A 450 -42.45 23.96 6.01
CA SER A 450 -41.79 25.01 5.21
C SER A 450 -41.31 24.50 3.84
N PRO A 451 -41.01 25.38 2.87
CA PRO A 451 -40.40 24.96 1.61
C PRO A 451 -39.06 24.24 1.83
N VAL A 452 -38.80 23.19 1.04
CA VAL A 452 -37.52 22.47 1.08
C VAL A 452 -36.38 23.42 0.70
N PRO A 453 -35.25 23.43 1.44
CA PRO A 453 -34.09 24.22 1.08
C PRO A 453 -33.62 23.95 -0.36
N ALA A 454 -33.25 25.00 -1.09
CA ALA A 454 -32.74 24.87 -2.45
C ALA A 454 -31.33 24.29 -2.46
N GLY A 455 -31.05 23.40 -3.41
CA GLY A 455 -29.70 22.86 -3.63
C GLY A 455 -29.36 21.61 -2.82
N LEU A 456 -30.34 20.99 -2.15
CA LEU A 456 -30.16 19.66 -1.54
C LEU A 456 -29.84 18.61 -2.61
N ILE A 457 -29.04 17.64 -2.20
CA ILE A 457 -28.63 16.49 -3.02
C ILE A 457 -29.10 15.22 -2.31
N VAL A 458 -29.76 14.34 -3.06
CA VAL A 458 -30.02 12.97 -2.64
C VAL A 458 -28.91 12.08 -3.17
N ILE A 459 -28.38 11.23 -2.31
CA ILE A 459 -27.41 10.19 -2.64
C ILE A 459 -28.04 8.84 -2.30
N VAL A 460 -27.84 7.87 -3.19
CA VAL A 460 -28.25 6.48 -3.04
C VAL A 460 -26.97 5.65 -2.97
N ALA A 461 -26.77 4.93 -1.88
CA ALA A 461 -25.63 4.05 -1.67
C ALA A 461 -26.08 2.59 -1.58
N GLN A 462 -25.23 1.65 -1.98
CA GLN A 462 -25.53 0.21 -1.87
C GLN A 462 -25.76 -0.19 -0.41
N HIS A 463 -26.61 -1.20 -0.17
CA HIS A 463 -26.99 -1.60 1.19
C HIS A 463 -25.80 -2.11 2.03
N ASP A 464 -24.96 -2.97 1.43
CA ASP A 464 -23.90 -3.69 2.15
C ASP A 464 -22.53 -3.01 2.08
N LEU A 465 -22.38 -1.96 1.25
CA LEU A 465 -21.11 -1.30 1.01
C LEU A 465 -21.29 0.21 0.88
N PRO A 466 -20.32 1.05 1.32
CA PRO A 466 -20.42 2.51 1.28
C PRO A 466 -20.34 3.14 -0.13
N TRP A 467 -20.61 2.38 -1.19
CA TRP A 467 -20.50 2.87 -2.56
C TRP A 467 -21.75 3.63 -2.98
N ILE A 468 -21.53 4.86 -3.45
CA ILE A 468 -22.59 5.68 -4.05
C ILE A 468 -22.99 5.07 -5.40
N ALA A 469 -24.22 4.58 -5.49
CA ALA A 469 -24.82 4.01 -6.68
C ALA A 469 -25.49 5.08 -7.57
N GLY A 470 -25.89 6.21 -7.00
CA GLY A 470 -26.48 7.32 -7.75
C GLY A 470 -26.71 8.56 -6.91
N ALA A 471 -26.93 9.69 -7.58
CA ALA A 471 -27.28 10.95 -6.93
C ALA A 471 -28.24 11.77 -7.80
N ALA A 472 -29.03 12.63 -7.16
CA ALA A 472 -29.92 13.58 -7.83
C ALA A 472 -29.98 14.89 -7.06
N MET A 473 -30.10 16.00 -7.80
CA MET A 473 -30.50 17.26 -7.20
C MET A 473 -31.99 17.22 -6.85
N VAL A 474 -32.33 17.85 -5.72
CA VAL A 474 -33.71 17.99 -5.28
C VAL A 474 -34.34 19.21 -5.94
N GLY A 475 -35.49 19.01 -6.56
CA GLY A 475 -36.30 20.06 -7.17
C GLY A 475 -36.88 21.02 -6.13
N ALA A 476 -37.26 22.23 -6.56
CA ALA A 476 -37.83 23.25 -5.68
C ALA A 476 -39.17 22.84 -5.03
N ASP A 477 -39.85 21.82 -5.58
CA ASP A 477 -41.06 21.22 -5.04
C ASP A 477 -40.79 20.05 -4.06
N GLY A 478 -39.50 19.79 -3.79
CA GLY A 478 -39.00 18.71 -2.95
C GLY A 478 -38.82 17.38 -3.68
N THR A 479 -39.12 17.28 -4.98
CA THR A 479 -39.05 16.00 -5.70
C THR A 479 -37.64 15.68 -6.20
N PHE A 480 -37.31 14.39 -6.32
CA PHE A 480 -36.07 13.93 -6.92
C PHE A 480 -36.26 12.60 -7.66
N ILE A 481 -35.40 12.35 -8.65
CA ILE A 481 -35.34 11.07 -9.38
C ILE A 481 -33.87 10.68 -9.56
N VAL A 482 -33.49 9.54 -8.99
CA VAL A 482 -32.20 8.89 -9.18
C VAL A 482 -32.39 7.79 -10.21
N ARG A 483 -31.69 7.90 -11.35
CA ARG A 483 -31.77 6.97 -12.49
C ARG A 483 -30.54 6.07 -12.51
N GLY A 484 -30.64 4.96 -13.26
CA GLY A 484 -29.48 4.09 -13.51
C GLY A 484 -29.22 3.07 -12.40
N LEU A 485 -30.20 2.84 -11.52
CA LEU A 485 -30.07 1.91 -10.41
C LEU A 485 -30.32 0.46 -10.86
N GLN A 486 -29.65 -0.48 -10.21
CA GLN A 486 -29.88 -1.92 -10.37
C GLN A 486 -31.03 -2.36 -9.45
N ALA A 487 -31.55 -3.56 -9.65
CA ALA A 487 -32.45 -4.16 -8.67
C ALA A 487 -31.66 -4.70 -7.48
N GLU A 488 -31.63 -3.94 -6.39
CA GLU A 488 -31.01 -4.29 -5.12
C GLU A 488 -31.57 -3.38 -4.02
N ASP A 489 -31.14 -3.62 -2.79
CA ASP A 489 -31.45 -2.77 -1.66
C ASP A 489 -30.47 -1.59 -1.61
N TYR A 490 -31.00 -0.39 -1.37
CA TYR A 490 -30.20 0.82 -1.24
C TYR A 490 -30.43 1.55 0.09
N LYS A 491 -29.44 2.33 0.50
CA LYS A 491 -29.57 3.37 1.52
C LYS A 491 -29.71 4.72 0.84
N VAL A 492 -30.62 5.56 1.33
CA VAL A 492 -30.88 6.89 0.76
C VAL A 492 -30.58 7.94 1.81
N ALA A 493 -29.75 8.92 1.44
CA ALA A 493 -29.40 10.04 2.31
C ALA A 493 -29.51 11.38 1.59
N VAL A 494 -29.84 12.42 2.36
CA VAL A 494 -29.98 13.81 1.90
C VAL A 494 -28.83 14.61 2.48
N PHE A 495 -28.18 15.40 1.63
CA PHE A 495 -27.06 16.27 1.98
C PHE A 495 -27.33 17.71 1.55
N ASP A 496 -26.96 18.66 2.41
CA ASP A 496 -26.82 20.07 2.04
C ASP A 496 -25.34 20.37 1.71
N PRO A 497 -25.00 20.67 0.45
CA PRO A 497 -23.62 20.98 0.06
C PRO A 497 -23.08 22.27 0.71
N GLN A 498 -23.93 23.14 1.26
CA GLN A 498 -23.50 24.35 1.97
C GLN A 498 -22.83 24.06 3.32
N MET A 499 -23.03 22.85 3.87
CA MET A 499 -22.36 22.35 5.09
C MET A 499 -20.82 22.44 4.97
N PHE A 500 -20.28 22.19 3.78
CA PHE A 500 -18.84 22.20 3.51
C PHE A 500 -18.28 23.61 3.25
N ARG A 501 -19.14 24.63 3.21
CA ARG A 501 -18.79 26.03 2.91
C ARG A 501 -19.14 27.01 4.03
N GLY A 502 -19.51 26.50 5.21
CA GLY A 502 -19.88 27.31 6.38
C GLY A 502 -21.25 28.00 6.26
N GLY A 503 -22.14 27.52 5.38
CA GLY A 503 -23.52 28.01 5.27
C GLY A 503 -24.47 27.47 6.35
N PRO A 504 -25.75 27.89 6.36
CA PRO A 504 -26.76 27.36 7.29
C PRO A 504 -26.83 25.83 7.20
N TYR A 505 -26.90 25.18 8.37
CA TYR A 505 -26.66 23.75 8.51
C TYR A 505 -27.96 22.97 8.36
N VAL A 506 -28.02 21.99 7.44
CA VAL A 506 -28.95 20.87 7.53
C VAL A 506 -28.09 19.62 7.77
N PRO A 507 -28.22 18.93 8.91
CA PRO A 507 -27.47 17.69 9.14
C PRO A 507 -27.82 16.65 8.07
N PRO A 508 -26.87 15.79 7.65
CA PRO A 508 -27.21 14.66 6.79
C PRO A 508 -28.33 13.83 7.42
N VAL A 509 -29.38 13.57 6.66
CA VAL A 509 -30.54 12.76 7.09
C VAL A 509 -30.64 11.52 6.22
N ILE A 510 -30.75 10.36 6.86
CA ILE A 510 -30.99 9.08 6.18
C ILE A 510 -32.50 8.83 6.12
N HIS A 511 -32.94 8.08 5.11
CA HIS A 511 -34.27 7.49 5.07
C HIS A 511 -34.62 6.88 6.46
N ASP A 512 -35.79 7.27 7.00
CA ASP A 512 -36.28 7.11 8.38
C ASP A 512 -36.02 8.26 9.37
N GLY A 513 -35.42 9.37 8.93
CA GLY A 513 -35.29 10.57 9.76
C GLY A 513 -34.18 10.51 10.81
N VAL A 514 -33.24 9.57 10.67
CA VAL A 514 -32.04 9.50 11.51
C VAL A 514 -31.06 10.57 11.04
N GLU A 515 -30.75 11.51 11.94
CA GLU A 515 -29.72 12.53 11.71
C GLU A 515 -28.34 11.96 12.02
N VAL A 516 -27.41 12.11 11.08
CA VAL A 516 -26.06 11.57 11.21
C VAL A 516 -25.03 12.68 11.06
N LEU A 517 -24.51 13.13 12.21
CA LEU A 517 -23.53 14.20 12.27
C LEU A 517 -22.13 13.64 12.04
N ARG A 518 -21.57 13.85 10.84
CA ARG A 518 -20.14 13.61 10.55
C ARG A 518 -19.68 12.16 10.78
N ASP A 519 -20.60 11.20 10.70
CA ASP A 519 -20.27 9.79 10.80
C ASP A 519 -19.82 9.26 9.43
N PRO A 520 -18.56 8.79 9.28
CA PRO A 520 -18.12 8.14 8.05
C PRO A 520 -18.84 6.81 7.78
N GLN A 521 -19.52 6.22 8.78
CA GLN A 521 -20.30 4.98 8.69
C GLN A 521 -21.81 5.22 8.57
N TRP A 522 -22.24 6.42 8.14
CA TRP A 522 -23.67 6.76 8.01
C TRP A 522 -24.50 5.73 7.22
N PHE A 523 -23.91 5.07 6.23
CA PHE A 523 -24.55 4.03 5.41
C PHE A 523 -24.95 2.77 6.21
N GLU A 524 -24.38 2.55 7.40
CA GLU A 524 -24.78 1.47 8.32
C GLU A 524 -26.12 1.76 9.01
N HIS A 525 -26.61 3.00 8.93
CA HIS A 525 -27.84 3.47 9.55
C HIS A 525 -28.97 3.62 8.51
N GLY A 526 -30.24 3.57 8.97
CA GLY A 526 -31.45 3.69 8.13
C GLY A 526 -31.95 2.39 7.49
N THR A 527 -33.21 2.35 7.05
CA THR A 527 -33.82 1.16 6.44
C THR A 527 -33.44 1.02 4.97
N ALA A 528 -33.30 -0.23 4.53
CA ALA A 528 -33.04 -0.55 3.14
C ALA A 528 -34.26 -0.21 2.27
N VAL A 529 -34.02 0.48 1.16
CA VAL A 529 -35.03 0.83 0.16
C VAL A 529 -34.88 -0.14 -1.01
N PRO A 530 -35.81 -1.09 -1.20
CA PRO A 530 -35.71 -2.05 -2.27
C PRO A 530 -36.01 -1.38 -3.61
N VAL A 531 -35.10 -1.54 -4.56
CA VAL A 531 -35.33 -1.25 -5.97
C VAL A 531 -35.50 -2.60 -6.68
N VAL A 532 -36.64 -2.77 -7.37
CA VAL A 532 -37.04 -4.06 -7.96
C VAL A 532 -37.26 -3.91 -9.46
N ASP A 533 -36.76 -4.86 -10.24
CA ASP A 533 -36.91 -4.88 -11.69
C ASP A 533 -38.38 -4.79 -12.13
N GLY A 534 -38.68 -3.85 -13.03
CA GLY A 534 -39.99 -3.74 -13.67
C GLY A 534 -41.14 -3.30 -12.75
N ALA A 535 -40.86 -2.93 -11.50
CA ALA A 535 -41.84 -2.37 -10.58
C ALA A 535 -42.08 -0.87 -10.85
N PRO A 536 -43.26 -0.32 -10.53
CA PRO A 536 -43.42 1.13 -10.45
C PRO A 536 -42.43 1.69 -9.42
N THR A 537 -41.76 2.79 -9.79
CA THR A 537 -40.69 3.46 -9.05
C THR A 537 -40.94 3.43 -7.54
N THR A 538 -40.05 2.79 -6.77
CA THR A 538 -40.09 2.87 -5.30
C THR A 538 -39.99 4.36 -4.92
N SER A 539 -41.02 4.87 -4.27
CA SER A 539 -41.08 6.28 -3.85
C SER A 539 -40.80 6.38 -2.36
N VAL A 540 -39.76 7.12 -1.99
CA VAL A 540 -39.45 7.41 -0.59
C VAL A 540 -39.82 8.84 -0.22
N THR A 541 -40.33 9.01 1.00
CA THR A 541 -40.50 10.34 1.60
C THR A 541 -39.44 10.50 2.69
N ILE A 542 -38.69 11.59 2.64
CA ILE A 542 -37.65 11.89 3.64
C ILE A 542 -38.05 13.20 4.32
N ALA A 543 -38.22 13.13 5.64
CA ALA A 543 -38.49 14.31 6.46
C ALA A 543 -37.17 14.92 6.93
N VAL A 544 -36.96 16.22 6.68
CA VAL A 544 -35.78 16.96 7.15
C VAL A 544 -36.23 18.04 8.13
N THR A 545 -35.48 18.26 9.20
CA THR A 545 -35.76 19.36 10.13
C THR A 545 -35.02 20.60 9.68
N PRO A 546 -35.71 21.70 9.29
CA PRO A 546 -35.04 22.96 9.01
C PRO A 546 -34.43 23.49 10.29
N ILE A 547 -33.15 23.89 10.26
CA ILE A 547 -32.57 24.61 11.37
C ILE A 547 -33.02 26.07 11.27
N ALA A 548 -33.74 26.54 12.30
CA ALA A 548 -34.09 27.94 12.44
C ALA A 548 -32.81 28.77 12.54
N VAL A 549 -32.63 29.71 11.60
CA VAL A 549 -31.59 30.73 11.69
C VAL A 549 -32.02 31.73 12.77
N PRO A 550 -31.24 31.98 13.84
CA PRO A 550 -31.46 33.14 14.69
C PRO A 550 -31.23 34.47 13.94
#